data_AF-A6KRT4-F1
#
_entry.id   AF-A6KRT4-F1
#
_cell.length_a   1.000
_cell.length_b   1.000
_cell.length_c   1.000
_cell.angle_alpha   90.00
_cell.angle_beta   90.00
_cell.angle_gamma   90.00
#
_symmetry.space_group_name_H-M   'P 1'
#
loop_
_entity.id
_entity.type
_entity.pdbx_description
1 polymer ?
#
loop_
_entity_poly.entity_id
_entity_poly.type
_entity_poly.pdbx_seq_one_letter_code
_entity_poly.pdbx_strand_id
1 'polypeptide(L)'
;MMDQIIHWVREDPAGLGRPQLSGTLATEPMAVPMMLLNLVEQLGEEDEEMTDKYAELGDWCAHRILQHVQRDGQVVLENVSEDGKELPGCLGRHQNPGHTLEAGWFLLQYALRKGDPKLQRHIIDKFLLLPFHSGWDPEHGGLFYFQDADDLCPTQLEWNMKLWWPHTEAMIAFLMGYRDSGDPALLNLFYQVAEYTFHQFRDPEYGEWFGYLNQEGKVALTIKGGPFKGCFHVPRCLAMCEQILGALLQRLGPAPLGSLPAVPTREGSK
;
A
#
# COMPACT_ATOMS: atom_id res chain seq x y z
N MET A 1 -6.66 16.33 21.09
CA MET A 1 -6.80 16.13 19.62
C MET A 1 -7.00 14.65 19.31
N MET A 2 -6.12 13.76 19.77
CA MET A 2 -6.26 12.32 19.51
C MET A 2 -7.57 11.73 20.04
N ASP A 3 -8.01 12.11 21.24
CA ASP A 3 -9.28 11.62 21.80
C ASP A 3 -10.48 11.96 20.91
N GLN A 4 -10.44 13.13 20.25
CA GLN A 4 -11.49 13.55 19.31
C GLN A 4 -11.47 12.72 18.03
N ILE A 5 -10.27 12.38 17.53
CA ILE A 5 -10.10 11.50 16.36
C ILE A 5 -10.62 10.10 16.70
N ILE A 6 -10.25 9.57 17.87
CA ILE A 6 -10.70 8.25 18.34
C ILE A 6 -12.22 8.23 18.44
N HIS A 7 -12.84 9.26 19.02
CA HIS A 7 -14.30 9.39 19.09
C HIS A 7 -14.94 9.40 17.68
N TRP A 8 -14.39 10.16 16.73
CA TRP A 8 -14.93 10.19 15.37
C TRP A 8 -14.81 8.87 14.63
N VAL A 9 -13.77 8.08 14.92
CA VAL A 9 -13.54 6.78 14.27
C VAL A 9 -14.36 5.68 14.91
N ARG A 10 -14.43 5.64 16.25
CA ARG A 10 -15.02 4.51 16.99
C ARG A 10 -16.47 4.74 17.42
N GLU A 11 -16.93 5.98 17.51
CA GLU A 11 -18.22 6.32 18.13
C GLU A 11 -19.15 7.09 17.19
N ASP A 12 -18.74 8.27 16.69
CA ASP A 12 -19.62 9.12 15.88
C ASP A 12 -18.86 9.97 14.84
N PRO A 13 -18.96 9.62 13.53
CA PRO A 13 -18.33 10.39 12.47
C PRO A 13 -19.13 11.65 12.06
N ALA A 14 -20.29 11.94 12.64
CA ALA A 14 -21.13 13.08 12.25
C ALA A 14 -20.39 14.42 12.38
N GLY A 15 -19.47 14.53 13.35
CA GLY A 15 -18.58 15.69 13.52
C GLY A 15 -17.65 15.96 12.34
N LEU A 16 -17.46 15.00 11.44
CA LEU A 16 -16.67 15.12 10.20
C LEU A 16 -17.51 15.56 8.99
N GLY A 17 -18.76 15.98 9.20
CA GLY A 17 -19.68 16.34 8.12
C GLY A 17 -20.15 15.13 7.31
N ARG A 18 -20.10 13.93 7.91
CA ARG A 18 -20.56 12.66 7.33
C ARG A 18 -21.81 12.17 8.08
N PRO A 19 -22.98 12.83 7.93
CA PRO A 19 -24.18 12.39 8.61
C PRO A 19 -24.61 11.01 8.09
N GLN A 20 -24.89 10.09 8.99
CA GLN A 20 -25.42 8.78 8.63
C GLN A 20 -26.90 8.94 8.24
N LEU A 21 -27.21 8.71 6.97
CA LEU A 21 -28.57 8.77 6.45
C LEU A 21 -29.34 7.49 6.78
N SER A 22 -30.65 7.61 6.95
CA SER A 22 -31.51 6.45 7.19
C SER A 22 -31.42 5.46 6.01
N GLY A 23 -31.19 4.19 6.31
CA GLY A 23 -31.03 3.12 5.32
C GLY A 23 -29.61 2.90 4.83
N THR A 24 -28.64 3.74 5.22
CA THR A 24 -27.22 3.48 4.97
C THR A 24 -26.77 2.27 5.78
N LEU A 25 -26.25 1.25 5.10
CA LEU A 25 -25.61 0.11 5.75
C LEU A 25 -24.40 0.60 6.54
N ALA A 26 -24.27 0.15 7.79
CA ALA A 26 -23.08 0.40 8.59
C ALA A 26 -21.91 -0.42 8.01
N THR A 27 -20.84 0.26 7.63
CA THR A 27 -19.68 -0.34 6.96
C THR A 27 -18.39 0.29 7.47
N GLU A 28 -17.36 -0.52 7.61
CA GLU A 28 -16.00 -0.05 7.86
C GLU A 28 -15.19 -0.10 6.57
N PRO A 29 -14.75 1.05 6.03
CA PRO A 29 -13.76 1.09 4.98
C PRO A 29 -12.36 0.91 5.57
N MET A 30 -11.50 0.11 4.91
CA MET A 30 -10.15 -0.25 5.40
C MET A 30 -9.28 0.97 5.69
N ALA A 31 -9.51 2.08 4.96
CA ALA A 31 -8.77 3.33 5.10
C ALA A 31 -8.83 3.89 6.53
N VAL A 32 -9.93 3.69 7.24
CA VAL A 32 -10.14 4.26 8.58
C VAL A 32 -9.16 3.65 9.59
N PRO A 33 -9.16 2.32 9.83
CA PRO A 33 -8.18 1.73 10.75
C PRO A 33 -6.74 1.83 10.22
N MET A 34 -6.51 1.83 8.90
CA MET A 34 -5.18 2.06 8.33
C MET A 34 -4.61 3.43 8.70
N MET A 35 -5.36 4.50 8.45
CA MET A 35 -4.89 5.86 8.75
C MET A 35 -4.74 6.08 10.26
N LEU A 36 -5.60 5.47 11.07
CA LEU A 36 -5.47 5.54 12.51
C LEU A 36 -4.24 4.77 13.02
N LEU A 37 -3.94 3.60 12.45
CA LEU A 37 -2.70 2.87 12.74
C LEU A 37 -1.48 3.72 12.37
N ASN A 38 -1.46 4.33 11.18
CA ASN A 38 -0.38 5.21 10.77
C ASN A 38 -0.18 6.39 11.73
N LEU A 39 -1.26 6.98 12.26
CA LEU A 39 -1.17 8.02 13.29
C LEU A 39 -0.59 7.49 14.61
N VAL A 40 -0.99 6.29 15.04
CA VAL A 40 -0.44 5.65 16.25
C VAL A 40 1.05 5.36 16.10
N GLU A 41 1.46 4.82 14.94
CA GLU A 41 2.87 4.58 14.62
C GLU A 41 3.66 5.90 14.63
N GLN A 42 3.15 6.94 13.98
CA GLN A 42 3.83 8.24 13.90
C GLN A 42 3.98 8.94 15.25
N LEU A 43 2.98 8.85 16.13
CA LEU A 43 3.04 9.46 17.46
C LEU A 43 3.94 8.68 18.43
N GLY A 44 4.10 7.38 18.23
CA GLY A 44 5.01 6.55 19.03
C GLY A 44 6.45 6.51 18.50
N GLU A 45 6.72 7.12 17.34
CA GLU A 45 8.06 7.17 16.77
C GLU A 45 9.01 7.93 17.70
N GLU A 46 10.03 7.23 18.19
CA GLU A 46 11.00 7.74 19.19
C GLU A 46 10.37 8.23 20.52
N ASP A 47 9.12 7.85 20.82
CA ASP A 47 8.40 8.21 22.04
C ASP A 47 7.75 6.96 22.68
N GLU A 48 8.41 6.42 23.71
CA GLU A 48 7.95 5.25 24.45
C GLU A 48 6.66 5.52 25.23
N GLU A 49 6.46 6.74 25.75
CA GLU A 49 5.24 7.10 26.50
C GLU A 49 4.02 7.08 25.57
N MET A 50 4.15 7.65 24.38
CA MET A 50 3.08 7.62 23.37
C MET A 50 2.84 6.22 22.83
N THR A 51 3.91 5.44 22.66
CA THR A 51 3.80 4.02 22.27
C THR A 51 2.95 3.24 23.26
N ASP A 52 3.25 3.34 24.56
CA ASP A 52 2.48 2.65 25.60
C ASP A 52 1.05 3.17 25.70
N LYS A 53 0.88 4.50 25.63
CA LYS A 53 -0.43 5.15 25.71
C LYS A 53 -1.39 4.70 24.61
N TYR A 54 -0.89 4.47 23.40
CA TYR A 54 -1.70 4.10 22.24
C TYR A 54 -1.58 2.62 21.84
N ALA A 55 -0.98 1.78 22.68
CA ALA A 55 -0.80 0.36 22.39
C ALA A 55 -2.14 -0.36 22.12
N GLU A 56 -3.17 -0.16 22.95
CA GLU A 56 -4.52 -0.72 22.72
C GLU A 56 -5.12 -0.26 21.40
N LEU A 57 -4.92 1.02 21.06
CA LEU A 57 -5.43 1.60 19.83
C LEU A 57 -4.75 0.98 18.61
N GLY A 58 -3.44 0.77 18.68
CA GLY A 58 -2.67 0.06 17.65
C GLY A 58 -3.15 -1.38 17.46
N ASP A 59 -3.35 -2.11 18.56
CA ASP A 59 -3.85 -3.49 18.55
C ASP A 59 -5.25 -3.57 17.93
N TRP A 60 -6.13 -2.63 18.29
CA TRP A 60 -7.44 -2.50 17.67
C TRP A 60 -7.33 -2.22 16.17
N CYS A 61 -6.54 -1.21 15.75
CA CYS A 61 -6.43 -0.87 14.33
C CYS A 61 -5.90 -2.07 13.51
N ALA A 62 -4.86 -2.74 13.99
CA ALA A 62 -4.31 -3.92 13.33
C ALA A 62 -5.36 -5.03 13.24
N HIS A 63 -6.11 -5.29 14.32
CA HIS A 63 -7.18 -6.27 14.31
C HIS A 63 -8.28 -5.93 13.29
N ARG A 64 -8.70 -4.65 13.21
CA ARG A 64 -9.69 -4.19 12.25
C ARG A 64 -9.23 -4.37 10.81
N ILE A 65 -8.00 -3.98 10.47
CA ILE A 65 -7.43 -4.20 9.13
C ILE A 65 -7.42 -5.70 8.78
N LEU A 66 -7.04 -6.58 9.73
CA LEU A 66 -7.05 -8.03 9.50
C LEU A 66 -8.46 -8.60 9.23
N GLN A 67 -9.53 -7.95 9.73
CA GLN A 67 -10.91 -8.34 9.42
C GLN A 67 -11.30 -8.09 7.95
N HIS A 68 -10.51 -7.34 7.18
CA HIS A 68 -10.76 -7.17 5.74
C HIS A 68 -10.35 -8.39 4.89
N VAL A 69 -9.61 -9.33 5.49
CA VAL A 69 -9.29 -10.62 4.88
C VAL A 69 -10.54 -11.52 4.93
N GLN A 70 -11.11 -11.84 3.78
CA GLN A 70 -12.41 -12.50 3.65
C GLN A 70 -12.31 -13.75 2.76
N ARG A 71 -13.41 -14.52 2.68
CA ARG A 71 -13.51 -15.76 1.89
C ARG A 71 -12.36 -16.74 2.19
N ASP A 72 -12.21 -17.10 3.46
CA ASP A 72 -11.16 -18.00 3.95
C ASP A 72 -9.71 -17.55 3.59
N GLY A 73 -9.51 -16.24 3.47
CA GLY A 73 -8.21 -15.63 3.17
C GLY A 73 -7.82 -15.66 1.71
N GLN A 74 -8.82 -15.69 0.82
CA GLN A 74 -8.63 -15.62 -0.63
C GLN A 74 -8.77 -14.21 -1.20
N VAL A 75 -9.38 -13.28 -0.45
CA VAL A 75 -9.53 -11.88 -0.88
C VAL A 75 -9.30 -10.91 0.26
N VAL A 76 -8.87 -9.70 -0.08
CA VAL A 76 -8.93 -8.53 0.82
C VAL A 76 -9.93 -7.54 0.23
N LEU A 77 -10.93 -7.17 1.03
CA LEU A 77 -12.05 -6.33 0.61
C LEU A 77 -11.92 -4.92 1.18
N GLU A 78 -12.20 -3.89 0.39
CA GLU A 78 -12.11 -2.50 0.82
C GLU A 78 -13.11 -2.15 1.94
N ASN A 79 -14.28 -2.78 1.92
CA ASN A 79 -15.37 -2.50 2.85
C ASN A 79 -15.89 -3.80 3.45
N VAL A 80 -15.99 -3.82 4.77
CA VAL A 80 -16.66 -4.89 5.53
C VAL A 80 -17.72 -4.28 6.43
N SER A 81 -18.60 -5.10 7.00
CA SER A 81 -19.50 -4.64 8.07
C SER A 81 -18.70 -4.28 9.33
N GLU A 82 -19.30 -3.53 10.25
CA GLU A 82 -18.66 -3.19 11.53
C GLU A 82 -18.30 -4.41 12.38
N ASP A 83 -18.92 -5.57 12.15
CA ASP A 83 -18.58 -6.85 12.79
C ASP A 83 -17.58 -7.70 11.96
N GLY A 84 -16.98 -7.13 10.91
CA GLY A 84 -15.91 -7.76 10.14
C GLY A 84 -16.37 -8.84 9.17
N LYS A 85 -17.56 -8.69 8.57
CA LYS A 85 -18.11 -9.63 7.58
C LYS A 85 -18.21 -9.00 6.20
N GLU A 86 -18.08 -9.84 5.18
CA GLU A 86 -18.32 -9.45 3.79
C GLU A 86 -19.74 -8.89 3.60
N LEU A 87 -19.81 -7.78 2.85
CA LEU A 87 -21.06 -7.10 2.50
C LEU A 87 -21.60 -7.61 1.15
N PRO A 88 -22.91 -7.49 0.87
CA PRO A 88 -23.45 -7.81 -0.45
C PRO A 88 -23.17 -6.72 -1.49
N GLY A 89 -23.24 -7.10 -2.77
CA GLY A 89 -23.19 -6.17 -3.90
C GLY A 89 -21.80 -5.59 -4.18
N CYS A 90 -21.73 -4.59 -5.08
CA CYS A 90 -20.45 -4.04 -5.53
C CYS A 90 -19.63 -3.43 -4.39
N LEU A 91 -20.28 -2.91 -3.34
CA LEU A 91 -19.59 -2.33 -2.18
C LEU A 91 -18.74 -3.36 -1.43
N GLY A 92 -19.32 -4.55 -1.20
CA GLY A 92 -18.62 -5.63 -0.49
C GLY A 92 -17.62 -6.38 -1.34
N ARG A 93 -17.78 -6.41 -2.67
CA ARG A 93 -16.81 -7.05 -3.56
C ARG A 93 -15.67 -6.13 -3.98
N HIS A 94 -15.70 -4.86 -3.61
CA HIS A 94 -14.70 -3.89 -4.03
C HIS A 94 -13.32 -4.21 -3.46
N GLN A 95 -12.31 -4.23 -4.32
CA GLN A 95 -10.91 -4.41 -3.94
C GLN A 95 -10.05 -3.27 -4.50
N ASN A 96 -9.03 -2.88 -3.74
CA ASN A 96 -7.96 -1.99 -4.20
C ASN A 96 -6.61 -2.63 -3.85
N PRO A 97 -5.89 -3.20 -4.85
CA PRO A 97 -4.59 -3.83 -4.61
C PRO A 97 -3.57 -2.89 -3.97
N GLY A 98 -3.54 -1.62 -4.39
CA GLY A 98 -2.63 -0.62 -3.83
C GLY A 98 -2.87 -0.35 -2.35
N HIS A 99 -4.13 -0.23 -1.96
CA HIS A 99 -4.51 0.01 -0.58
C HIS A 99 -4.22 -1.21 0.31
N THR A 100 -4.41 -2.41 -0.24
CA THR A 100 -4.04 -3.65 0.45
C THR A 100 -2.53 -3.73 0.69
N LEU A 101 -1.72 -3.35 -0.30
CA LEU A 101 -0.26 -3.28 -0.17
C LEU A 101 0.17 -2.21 0.84
N GLU A 102 -0.51 -1.06 0.88
CA GLU A 102 -0.26 -0.02 1.89
C GLU A 102 -0.58 -0.50 3.30
N ALA A 103 -1.75 -1.11 3.49
CA ALA A 103 -2.14 -1.75 4.74
C ALA A 103 -1.12 -2.81 5.16
N GLY A 104 -0.59 -3.57 4.20
CA GLY A 104 0.42 -4.59 4.41
C GLY A 104 1.68 -4.04 5.05
N TRP A 105 2.25 -2.96 4.54
CA TRP A 105 3.48 -2.42 5.12
C TRP A 105 3.25 -1.66 6.43
N PHE A 106 2.07 -1.06 6.65
CA PHE A 106 1.68 -0.60 7.99
C PHE A 106 1.64 -1.76 9.00
N LEU A 107 1.00 -2.86 8.64
CA LEU A 107 0.92 -4.05 9.48
C LEU A 107 2.29 -4.71 9.71
N LEU A 108 3.21 -4.67 8.72
CA LEU A 108 4.58 -5.18 8.90
C LEU A 108 5.35 -4.39 9.97
N GLN A 109 5.23 -3.05 9.97
CA GLN A 109 5.84 -2.24 11.03
C GLN A 109 5.26 -2.58 12.40
N TYR A 110 3.94 -2.68 12.50
CA TYR A 110 3.26 -3.10 13.72
C TYR A 110 3.73 -4.49 14.20
N ALA A 111 3.78 -5.48 13.30
CA ALA A 111 4.20 -6.85 13.61
C ALA A 111 5.67 -6.93 14.05
N LEU A 112 6.55 -6.12 13.44
CA LEU A 112 7.96 -6.01 13.83
C LEU A 112 8.09 -5.50 15.27
N ARG A 113 7.33 -4.46 15.65
CA ARG A 113 7.32 -3.94 17.03
C ARG A 113 6.80 -4.95 18.04
N LYS A 114 5.78 -5.73 17.67
CA LYS A 114 5.25 -6.81 18.51
C LYS A 114 6.15 -8.05 18.57
N GLY A 115 7.12 -8.18 17.66
CA GLY A 115 7.97 -9.35 17.56
C GLY A 115 7.19 -10.62 17.20
N ASP A 116 6.15 -10.51 16.36
CA ASP A 116 5.28 -11.63 15.98
C ASP A 116 5.58 -12.14 14.56
N PRO A 117 6.43 -13.18 14.41
CA PRO A 117 6.78 -13.73 13.10
C PRO A 117 5.61 -14.48 12.43
N LYS A 118 4.59 -14.93 13.18
CA LYS A 118 3.43 -15.58 12.59
C LYS A 118 2.54 -14.54 11.92
N LEU A 119 2.30 -13.43 12.61
CA LEU A 119 1.59 -12.29 12.05
C LEU A 119 2.32 -11.74 10.83
N GLN A 120 3.64 -11.54 10.92
CA GLN A 120 4.46 -11.10 9.78
C GLN A 120 4.26 -12.00 8.55
N ARG A 121 4.33 -13.33 8.73
CA ARG A 121 4.11 -14.29 7.63
C ARG A 121 2.70 -14.20 7.04
N HIS A 122 1.70 -14.04 7.91
CA HIS A 122 0.32 -13.87 7.48
C HIS A 122 0.14 -12.57 6.66
N ILE A 123 0.76 -11.47 7.08
CA ILE A 123 0.72 -10.19 6.37
C ILE A 123 1.38 -10.32 4.99
N ILE A 124 2.56 -10.94 4.90
CA ILE A 124 3.24 -11.17 3.61
C ILE A 124 2.34 -11.98 2.66
N ASP A 125 1.69 -13.03 3.15
CA ASP A 125 0.79 -13.85 2.34
C ASP A 125 -0.45 -13.07 1.88
N LYS A 126 -1.16 -12.43 2.82
CA LYS A 126 -2.50 -11.86 2.58
C LYS A 126 -2.52 -10.43 2.09
N PHE A 127 -1.54 -9.62 2.47
CA PHE A 127 -1.51 -8.19 2.15
C PHE A 127 -0.42 -7.80 1.16
N LEU A 128 0.54 -8.68 0.86
CA LEU A 128 1.56 -8.43 -0.17
C LEU A 128 1.38 -9.32 -1.38
N LEU A 129 1.55 -10.65 -1.21
CA LEU A 129 1.56 -11.58 -2.33
C LEU A 129 0.18 -11.72 -2.98
N LEU A 130 -0.87 -11.95 -2.18
CA LEU A 130 -2.23 -12.09 -2.67
C LEU A 130 -2.73 -10.91 -3.53
N PRO A 131 -2.74 -9.65 -3.04
CA PRO A 131 -3.22 -8.52 -3.83
C PRO A 131 -2.34 -8.20 -5.03
N PHE A 132 -1.04 -8.50 -4.97
CA PHE A 132 -0.18 -8.32 -6.13
C PHE A 132 -0.47 -9.33 -7.22
N HIS A 133 -0.65 -10.61 -6.88
CA HIS A 133 -0.95 -11.64 -7.85
C HIS A 133 -2.33 -11.44 -8.50
N SER A 134 -3.34 -10.99 -7.75
CA SER A 134 -4.64 -10.66 -8.32
C SER A 134 -4.61 -9.33 -9.09
N GLY A 135 -3.90 -8.33 -8.58
CA GLY A 135 -3.96 -6.95 -9.06
C GLY A 135 -3.02 -6.60 -10.20
N TRP A 136 -1.96 -7.38 -10.42
CA TRP A 136 -0.99 -7.11 -11.50
C TRP A 136 -1.57 -7.46 -12.86
N ASP A 137 -1.59 -6.51 -13.78
CA ASP A 137 -2.00 -6.69 -15.17
C ASP A 137 -0.93 -7.48 -15.95
N PRO A 138 -1.18 -8.74 -16.37
CA PRO A 138 -0.19 -9.53 -17.07
C PRO A 138 0.03 -9.08 -18.53
N GLU A 139 -0.90 -8.32 -19.12
CA GLU A 139 -0.84 -7.89 -20.51
C GLU A 139 -0.02 -6.61 -20.66
N HIS A 140 -0.23 -5.64 -19.77
CA HIS A 140 0.39 -4.31 -19.84
C HIS A 140 1.36 -3.99 -18.70
N GLY A 141 1.44 -4.86 -17.68
CA GLY A 141 2.15 -4.56 -16.44
C GLY A 141 1.43 -3.52 -15.57
N GLY A 142 1.90 -3.38 -14.34
CA GLY A 142 1.32 -2.46 -13.36
C GLY A 142 0.07 -2.99 -12.69
N LEU A 143 -0.23 -2.45 -11.51
CA LEU A 143 -1.42 -2.80 -10.73
C LEU A 143 -2.65 -2.10 -11.31
N PHE A 144 -3.75 -2.85 -11.45
CA PHE A 144 -5.08 -2.26 -11.62
C PHE A 144 -5.42 -1.39 -10.41
N TYR A 145 -6.20 -0.33 -10.65
CA TYR A 145 -6.60 0.56 -9.57
C TYR A 145 -7.67 -0.05 -8.69
N PHE A 146 -8.68 -0.69 -9.30
CA PHE A 146 -9.76 -1.36 -8.60
C PHE A 146 -10.07 -2.72 -9.22
N GLN A 147 -10.55 -3.65 -8.40
CA GLN A 147 -11.06 -4.96 -8.82
C GLN A 147 -12.38 -5.30 -8.12
N ASP A 148 -13.04 -6.34 -8.60
CA ASP A 148 -14.21 -6.95 -7.99
C ASP A 148 -13.86 -8.40 -7.61
N ALA A 149 -14.16 -8.80 -6.38
CA ALA A 149 -13.81 -10.10 -5.82
C ALA A 149 -14.46 -11.30 -6.52
N ASP A 150 -15.50 -11.08 -7.35
CA ASP A 150 -16.13 -12.12 -8.19
C ASP A 150 -15.67 -12.05 -9.65
N ASP A 151 -14.58 -11.33 -9.95
CA ASP A 151 -14.07 -11.08 -11.31
C ASP A 151 -15.11 -10.41 -12.24
N LEU A 152 -16.07 -9.69 -11.66
CA LEU A 152 -17.01 -8.87 -12.41
C LEU A 152 -16.36 -7.54 -12.83
N CYS A 153 -16.92 -6.88 -13.85
CA CYS A 153 -16.46 -5.54 -14.22
C CYS A 153 -16.71 -4.57 -13.03
N PRO A 154 -15.67 -3.90 -12.50
CA PRO A 154 -15.86 -2.89 -11.46
C PRO A 154 -16.74 -1.73 -11.95
N THR A 155 -17.37 -1.03 -11.02
CA THR A 155 -18.31 0.06 -11.33
C THR A 155 -17.61 1.40 -11.59
N GLN A 156 -16.40 1.58 -11.09
CA GLN A 156 -15.58 2.77 -11.26
C GLN A 156 -15.03 2.83 -12.69
N LEU A 157 -15.14 3.98 -13.36
CA LEU A 157 -14.71 4.10 -14.76
C LEU A 157 -13.18 3.95 -14.90
N GLU A 158 -12.45 4.33 -13.86
CA GLU A 158 -11.00 4.33 -13.77
C GLU A 158 -10.40 3.01 -13.25
N TRP A 159 -11.19 1.95 -13.08
CA TRP A 159 -10.75 0.71 -12.42
C TRP A 159 -9.49 0.09 -13.02
N ASN A 160 -9.33 0.19 -14.35
CA ASN A 160 -8.20 -0.38 -15.07
C ASN A 160 -7.02 0.60 -15.26
N MET A 161 -7.14 1.83 -14.77
CA MET A 161 -6.05 2.81 -14.83
C MET A 161 -4.88 2.36 -13.96
N LYS A 162 -3.68 2.81 -14.34
CA LYS A 162 -2.46 2.59 -13.55
C LYS A 162 -2.12 3.91 -12.86
N LEU A 163 -2.39 3.99 -11.56
CA LEU A 163 -2.09 5.18 -10.76
C LEU A 163 -0.69 5.10 -10.15
N TRP A 164 -0.06 6.23 -9.87
CA TRP A 164 1.29 6.26 -9.30
C TRP A 164 1.36 5.62 -7.90
N TRP A 165 0.38 5.90 -7.04
CA TRP A 165 0.48 5.59 -5.62
C TRP A 165 0.40 4.09 -5.30
N PRO A 166 -0.45 3.24 -5.94
CA PRO A 166 -0.42 1.81 -5.68
C PRO A 166 0.97 1.20 -5.90
N HIS A 167 1.70 1.73 -6.87
CA HIS A 167 3.04 1.27 -7.20
C HIS A 167 4.10 1.77 -6.22
N THR A 168 3.99 3.01 -5.73
CA THR A 168 4.87 3.50 -4.65
C THR A 168 4.69 2.69 -3.37
N GLU A 169 3.45 2.32 -3.03
CA GLU A 169 3.15 1.50 -1.85
C GLU A 169 3.62 0.06 -2.02
N ALA A 170 3.46 -0.52 -3.22
CA ALA A 170 3.99 -1.82 -3.56
C ALA A 170 5.52 -1.88 -3.39
N MET A 171 6.25 -0.85 -3.84
CA MET A 171 7.70 -0.78 -3.66
C MET A 171 8.09 -0.80 -2.18
N ILE A 172 7.44 0.01 -1.34
CA ILE A 172 7.70 0.03 0.12
C ILE A 172 7.39 -1.35 0.70
N ALA A 173 6.23 -1.91 0.39
CA ALA A 173 5.76 -3.17 0.97
C ALA A 173 6.69 -4.33 0.65
N PHE A 174 7.08 -4.52 -0.61
CA PHE A 174 7.95 -5.63 -0.99
C PHE A 174 9.36 -5.49 -0.43
N LEU A 175 9.91 -4.28 -0.45
CA LEU A 175 11.25 -4.04 0.09
C LEU A 175 11.29 -4.23 1.61
N MET A 176 10.25 -3.78 2.32
CA MET A 176 10.08 -3.99 3.76
C MET A 176 9.88 -5.48 4.08
N GLY A 177 9.01 -6.16 3.33
CA GLY A 177 8.79 -7.60 3.46
C GLY A 177 10.08 -8.40 3.26
N TYR A 178 10.90 -8.04 2.26
CA TYR A 178 12.22 -8.63 2.06
C TYR A 178 13.17 -8.35 3.23
N ARG A 179 13.25 -7.09 3.70
CA ARG A 179 14.09 -6.70 4.84
C ARG A 179 13.83 -7.54 6.09
N ASP A 180 12.56 -7.85 6.33
CA ASP A 180 12.13 -8.50 7.57
C ASP A 180 12.09 -10.03 7.48
N SER A 181 11.94 -10.60 6.28
CA SER A 181 11.85 -12.07 6.08
C SER A 181 13.10 -12.69 5.45
N GLY A 182 13.88 -11.91 4.69
CA GLY A 182 14.97 -12.39 3.85
C GLY A 182 14.52 -13.18 2.61
N ASP A 183 13.22 -13.23 2.29
CA ASP A 183 12.70 -14.00 1.15
C ASP A 183 13.05 -13.33 -0.19
N PRO A 184 13.92 -13.93 -1.03
CA PRO A 184 14.32 -13.35 -2.30
C PRO A 184 13.17 -13.18 -3.30
N ALA A 185 12.06 -13.90 -3.15
CA ALA A 185 10.88 -13.70 -3.99
C ALA A 185 10.32 -12.28 -3.83
N LEU A 186 10.30 -11.73 -2.60
CA LEU A 186 9.84 -10.37 -2.33
C LEU A 186 10.79 -9.33 -2.94
N LEU A 187 12.10 -9.59 -2.94
CA LEU A 187 13.06 -8.70 -3.60
C LEU A 187 12.87 -8.68 -5.14
N ASN A 188 12.58 -9.83 -5.74
CA ASN A 188 12.27 -9.90 -7.17
C ASN A 188 11.00 -9.10 -7.52
N LEU A 189 9.96 -9.20 -6.68
CA LEU A 189 8.74 -8.41 -6.82
C LEU A 189 9.00 -6.91 -6.65
N PHE A 190 9.86 -6.52 -5.68
CA PHE A 190 10.32 -5.14 -5.57
C PHE A 190 10.99 -4.66 -6.87
N TYR A 191 11.91 -5.44 -7.45
CA TYR A 191 12.55 -5.06 -8.71
C TYR A 191 11.54 -4.92 -9.85
N GLN A 192 10.62 -5.88 -10.00
CA GLN A 192 9.56 -5.82 -11.02
C GLN A 192 8.73 -4.54 -10.89
N VAL A 193 8.27 -4.21 -9.69
CA VAL A 193 7.47 -3.00 -9.44
C VAL A 193 8.31 -1.75 -9.67
N ALA A 194 9.53 -1.70 -9.13
CA ALA A 194 10.39 -0.52 -9.23
C ALA A 194 10.77 -0.22 -10.69
N GLU A 195 11.14 -1.25 -11.47
CA GLU A 195 11.46 -1.09 -12.89
C GLU A 195 10.28 -0.56 -13.69
N TYR A 196 9.10 -1.17 -13.52
CA TYR A 196 7.86 -0.69 -14.15
C TYR A 196 7.59 0.76 -13.75
N THR A 197 7.64 1.07 -12.45
CA THR A 197 7.24 2.38 -11.94
C THR A 197 8.17 3.50 -12.42
N PHE A 198 9.48 3.25 -12.37
CA PHE A 198 10.49 4.19 -12.82
C PHE A 198 10.47 4.42 -14.34
N HIS A 199 10.05 3.42 -15.11
CA HIS A 199 9.91 3.53 -16.55
C HIS A 199 8.63 4.28 -16.96
N GLN A 200 7.51 3.97 -16.31
CA GLN A 200 6.19 4.38 -16.75
C GLN A 200 5.75 5.75 -16.22
N PHE A 201 6.03 6.06 -14.95
CA PHE A 201 5.47 7.26 -14.30
C PHE A 201 6.40 8.46 -14.30
N ARG A 202 7.73 8.26 -14.35
CA ARG A 202 8.67 9.38 -14.25
C ARG A 202 8.57 10.29 -15.47
N ASP A 203 8.59 11.59 -15.22
CA ASP A 203 8.79 12.58 -16.26
C ASP A 203 10.23 13.12 -16.21
N PRO A 204 11.13 12.64 -17.09
CA PRO A 204 12.52 13.11 -17.10
C PRO A 204 12.66 14.54 -17.65
N GLU A 205 11.65 15.12 -18.29
CA GLU A 205 11.71 16.48 -18.86
C GLU A 205 11.55 17.55 -17.77
N TYR A 206 10.58 17.37 -16.87
CA TYR A 206 10.23 18.38 -15.84
C TYR A 206 10.44 17.91 -14.40
N GLY A 207 10.83 16.65 -14.19
CA GLY A 207 10.87 16.04 -12.87
C GLY A 207 9.47 15.68 -12.34
N GLU A 208 9.45 15.09 -11.15
CA GLU A 208 8.27 14.44 -10.58
C GLU A 208 7.71 13.31 -11.47
N TRP A 209 6.68 12.63 -10.96
CA TRP A 209 6.01 11.54 -11.66
C TRP A 209 4.63 12.01 -12.15
N PHE A 210 4.20 11.52 -13.30
CA PHE A 210 2.78 11.53 -13.67
C PHE A 210 1.99 10.72 -12.65
N GLY A 211 0.74 11.14 -12.39
CA GLY A 211 -0.15 10.41 -11.49
C GLY A 211 -0.93 9.30 -12.19
N TYR A 212 -1.34 9.52 -13.44
CA TYR A 212 -2.46 8.79 -14.01
C TYR A 212 -2.11 8.29 -15.40
N LEU A 213 -2.01 6.97 -15.55
CA LEU A 213 -1.85 6.30 -16.83
C LEU A 213 -3.14 5.54 -17.16
N ASN A 214 -3.41 5.37 -18.44
CA ASN A 214 -4.44 4.42 -18.88
C ASN A 214 -3.94 2.97 -18.69
N GLN A 215 -4.76 1.99 -19.05
CA GLN A 215 -4.42 0.56 -18.84
C GLN A 215 -3.14 0.16 -19.57
N GLU A 216 -2.91 0.66 -20.79
CA GLU A 216 -1.72 0.36 -21.59
C GLU A 216 -0.46 1.11 -21.10
N GLY A 217 -0.55 1.85 -20.00
CA GLY A 217 0.57 2.57 -19.39
C GLY A 217 0.93 3.88 -20.09
N LYS A 218 0.05 4.43 -20.94
CA LYS A 218 0.21 5.76 -21.54
C LYS A 218 -0.31 6.83 -20.59
N VAL A 219 0.36 7.99 -20.57
CA VAL A 219 -0.03 9.15 -19.75
C VAL A 219 -1.45 9.59 -20.12
N ALA A 220 -2.38 9.45 -19.17
CA ALA A 220 -3.76 9.89 -19.32
C ALA A 220 -3.93 11.35 -18.87
N LEU A 221 -3.29 11.73 -17.75
CA LEU A 221 -3.28 13.10 -17.25
C LEU A 221 -1.83 13.56 -17.03
N THR A 222 -1.50 14.74 -17.56
CA THR A 222 -0.15 15.30 -17.54
C THR A 222 0.19 16.09 -16.26
N ILE A 223 -0.79 16.29 -15.37
CA ILE A 223 -0.59 17.02 -14.11
C ILE A 223 0.39 16.29 -13.17
N LYS A 224 1.26 17.05 -12.50
CA LYS A 224 2.21 16.52 -11.49
C LYS A 224 1.69 16.60 -10.06
N GLY A 225 0.66 17.41 -9.85
CA GLY A 225 -0.06 17.55 -8.61
C GLY A 225 -1.50 17.97 -8.88
N GLY A 226 -2.38 17.69 -7.93
CA GLY A 226 -3.80 17.95 -8.05
C GLY A 226 -4.53 17.68 -6.74
N PRO A 227 -5.86 17.50 -6.75
CA PRO A 227 -6.63 17.28 -5.54
C PRO A 227 -6.17 16.08 -4.69
N PHE A 228 -5.63 15.05 -5.35
CA PHE A 228 -5.24 13.78 -4.72
C PHE A 228 -3.77 13.40 -4.93
N LYS A 229 -3.01 14.19 -5.69
CA LYS A 229 -1.55 14.00 -5.86
C LYS A 229 -0.81 15.21 -5.31
N GLY A 230 0.01 14.97 -4.29
CA GLY A 230 0.87 15.98 -3.68
C GLY A 230 2.25 15.41 -3.36
N CYS A 231 3.03 16.20 -2.62
CA CYS A 231 4.34 15.84 -2.11
C CYS A 231 4.21 14.86 -0.92
N PHE A 232 3.79 13.62 -1.20
CA PHE A 232 3.59 12.59 -0.17
C PHE A 232 4.06 11.21 -0.64
N HIS A 233 3.23 10.47 -1.38
CA HIS A 233 3.51 9.08 -1.77
C HIS A 233 4.87 8.88 -2.47
N VAL A 234 5.18 9.70 -3.49
CA VAL A 234 6.44 9.58 -4.25
C VAL A 234 7.67 9.84 -3.37
N PRO A 235 7.84 11.02 -2.73
CA PRO A 235 9.01 11.28 -1.91
C PRO A 235 9.11 10.35 -0.69
N ARG A 236 7.98 10.00 -0.04
CA ARG A 236 7.96 9.03 1.06
C ARG A 236 8.51 7.68 0.61
N CYS A 237 7.99 7.15 -0.49
CA CYS A 237 8.42 5.88 -1.05
C CYS A 237 9.92 5.86 -1.34
N LEU A 238 10.42 6.88 -2.04
CA LEU A 238 11.83 6.96 -2.38
C LEU A 238 12.72 7.06 -1.14
N ALA A 239 12.35 7.90 -0.16
CA ALA A 239 13.10 8.05 1.08
C ALA A 239 13.12 6.75 1.90
N MET A 240 11.97 6.09 2.06
CA MET A 240 11.88 4.81 2.77
C MET A 240 12.68 3.72 2.05
N CYS A 241 12.58 3.64 0.72
CA CYS A 241 13.35 2.67 -0.06
C CYS A 241 14.86 2.91 0.06
N GLU A 242 15.30 4.17 0.00
CA GLU A 242 16.70 4.55 0.20
C GLU A 242 17.21 4.11 1.58
N GLN A 243 16.45 4.40 2.64
CA GLN A 243 16.79 3.98 4.00
C GLN A 243 16.88 2.46 4.15
N ILE A 244 15.89 1.72 3.64
CA ILE A 244 15.86 0.26 3.73
C ILE A 244 17.01 -0.35 2.92
N LEU A 245 17.25 0.11 1.69
CA LEU A 245 18.37 -0.35 0.87
C LEU A 245 19.71 -0.05 1.53
N GLY A 246 19.87 1.14 2.12
CA GLY A 246 21.06 1.50 2.89
C GLY A 246 21.33 0.51 4.03
N ALA A 247 20.29 0.19 4.81
CA ALA A 247 20.38 -0.78 5.90
C ALA A 247 20.71 -2.21 5.39
N LEU A 248 20.13 -2.63 4.27
CA LEU A 248 20.39 -3.94 3.66
C LEU A 248 21.82 -4.06 3.14
N LEU A 249 22.33 -3.03 2.44
CA LEU A 249 23.69 -3.02 1.91
C LEU A 249 24.75 -3.04 3.01
N GLN A 250 24.50 -2.39 4.15
CA GLN A 250 25.39 -2.47 5.31
C GLN A 250 25.51 -3.91 5.86
N ARG A 251 24.46 -4.73 5.77
CA ARG A 251 24.48 -6.14 6.18
C ARG A 251 25.24 -7.04 5.21
N LEU A 252 25.27 -6.70 3.92
CA LEU A 252 25.93 -7.48 2.88
C LEU A 252 27.47 -7.30 2.86
N GLY A 253 27.99 -6.27 3.53
CA GLY A 253 29.41 -5.91 3.47
C GLY A 253 29.81 -5.28 2.13
N PRO A 254 31.07 -4.84 1.96
CA PRO A 254 31.52 -4.26 0.69
C PRO A 254 31.44 -5.30 -0.42
N ALA A 255 30.88 -4.88 -1.57
CA ALA A 255 30.87 -5.69 -2.77
C ALA A 255 32.30 -6.14 -3.12
N PRO A 256 32.53 -7.40 -3.54
CA PRO A 256 33.80 -7.79 -4.11
C PRO A 256 34.12 -6.82 -5.26
N LEU A 257 35.29 -6.19 -5.21
CA LEU A 257 35.81 -5.34 -6.30
C LEU A 257 35.85 -6.17 -7.60
N GLY A 258 34.80 -6.10 -8.43
CA GLY A 258 34.79 -6.86 -9.70
C GLY A 258 33.46 -7.01 -10.45
N SER A 259 32.31 -6.63 -9.91
CA SER A 259 31.01 -6.95 -10.55
C SER A 259 30.09 -5.75 -10.78
N LEU A 260 30.59 -4.67 -11.38
CA LEU A 260 29.71 -3.72 -12.06
C LEU A 260 29.56 -4.17 -13.52
N PRO A 261 28.34 -4.53 -13.99
CA PRO A 261 28.13 -4.76 -15.41
C PRO A 261 28.39 -3.45 -16.17
N ALA A 262 29.14 -3.55 -17.27
CA ALA A 262 29.48 -2.40 -18.10
C ALA A 262 28.21 -1.70 -18.59
N VAL A 263 28.13 -0.38 -18.35
CA VAL A 263 27.09 0.48 -18.94
C VAL A 263 27.22 0.38 -20.46
N PRO A 264 26.17 0.00 -21.21
CA PRO A 264 26.24 -0.06 -22.66
C PRO A 264 26.42 1.36 -23.19
N THR A 265 27.56 1.65 -23.79
CA THR A 265 27.77 2.86 -24.57
C THR A 265 26.81 2.83 -25.76
N ARG A 266 25.86 3.77 -25.80
CA ARG A 266 25.07 4.04 -27.01
C ARG A 266 26.04 4.46 -28.12
N GLU A 267 26.30 3.58 -29.06
CA GLU A 267 26.92 3.98 -30.33
C GLU A 267 25.94 4.88 -31.07
N GLY A 268 26.39 6.10 -31.36
CA GLY A 268 25.65 7.06 -32.15
C GLY A 268 25.47 6.57 -33.58
N SER A 269 24.21 6.41 -33.98
CA SER A 269 23.82 6.29 -35.38
C SER A 269 24.13 7.59 -36.10
N LYS A 270 25.02 7.48 -37.09
CA LYS A 270 25.21 8.46 -38.18
C LYS A 270 23.97 8.55 -39.05
#